data_AF-A0A2N5T700-F1
#
_entry.id   AF-A0A2N5T700-F1
#
_cell.length_a   1.000
_cell.length_b   1.000
_cell.length_c   1.000
_cell.angle_alpha   90.00
_cell.angle_beta   90.00
_cell.angle_gamma   90.00
#
_symmetry.space_group_name_H-M   'P 1'
#
loop_
_entity.id
_entity.type
_entity.pdbx_description
1 polymer ?
#
loop_
_entity_poly.entity_id
_entity_poly.type
_entity_poly.pdbx_seq_one_letter_code
_entity_poly.pdbx_strand_id
1 'polypeptide(L)'
;MDLPCSTFQLLYSADELTEQIRTLRIRLGHLNLQAELQIPNKALVPKHKRIQTIIHNLSQTKFDRKIQVENLLKRLENFSPILGQQFIQDAITKSNQSLRIGQMFGANLSLEYIACLEQQAVQCQLEVSRRGQVLHEHIHEIFNLWGHLGISPATPSANPAADHLDIDPVVLAHLGFKDVAVTVNGDIKPIGHCDSAKMLPTTSNLKQAKARQLWLDSERQKREELIQTC
;
A
#
# COMPACT_ATOMS: atom_id res chain seq x y z
N MET A 1 -3.61 -60.77 -23.19
CA MET A 1 -2.38 -60.49 -22.41
C MET A 1 -2.81 -59.62 -21.25
N ASP A 2 -3.01 -60.22 -20.08
CA ASP A 2 -3.41 -59.50 -18.88
C ASP A 2 -2.21 -58.79 -18.29
N LEU A 3 -2.29 -57.46 -18.18
CA LEU A 3 -1.28 -56.66 -17.48
C LEU A 3 -1.31 -57.05 -15.99
N PRO A 4 -0.17 -57.39 -15.37
CA PRO A 4 -0.14 -57.80 -13.97
C PRO A 4 -0.62 -56.67 -13.06
N CYS A 5 -1.31 -57.02 -11.97
CA CYS A 5 -1.95 -56.10 -11.00
C CYS A 5 -1.06 -54.92 -10.55
N SER A 6 0.26 -55.12 -10.45
CA SER A 6 1.24 -54.07 -10.14
C SER A 6 1.37 -52.99 -11.21
N THR A 7 1.17 -53.33 -12.48
CA THR A 7 1.23 -52.40 -13.62
C THR A 7 0.01 -51.49 -13.65
N PHE A 8 -1.17 -52.02 -13.32
CA PHE A 8 -2.41 -51.25 -13.17
C PHE A 8 -2.32 -50.25 -12.01
N GLN A 9 -1.75 -50.66 -10.87
CA GLN A 9 -1.51 -49.75 -9.73
C GLN A 9 -0.56 -48.61 -10.09
N LEU A 10 0.51 -48.89 -10.84
CA LEU A 10 1.46 -47.88 -11.31
C LEU A 10 0.86 -46.91 -12.34
N LEU A 11 -0.02 -47.40 -13.22
CA LEU A 11 -0.75 -46.58 -14.19
C LEU A 11 -1.75 -45.64 -13.50
N TYR A 12 -2.58 -46.15 -12.60
CA TYR A 12 -3.54 -45.35 -11.83
C TYR A 12 -2.82 -44.26 -11.00
N SER A 13 -1.71 -44.61 -10.36
CA SER A 13 -0.86 -43.66 -9.64
C SER A 13 -0.25 -42.60 -10.57
N ALA A 14 0.15 -42.96 -11.79
CA ALA A 14 0.70 -41.99 -12.74
C ALA A 14 -0.34 -40.98 -13.23
N ASP A 15 -1.58 -41.40 -13.43
CA ASP A 15 -2.68 -40.52 -13.84
C ASP A 15 -3.06 -39.55 -12.71
N GLU A 16 -3.16 -40.04 -11.46
CA GLU A 16 -3.41 -39.21 -10.29
C GLU A 16 -2.31 -38.15 -10.07
N LEU A 17 -1.03 -38.54 -10.20
CA LEU A 17 0.09 -37.61 -10.09
C LEU A 17 0.12 -36.59 -11.23
N THR A 18 -0.34 -36.98 -12.42
CA THR A 18 -0.47 -36.07 -13.57
C THR A 18 -1.55 -35.01 -13.33
N GLU A 19 -2.67 -35.38 -12.71
CA GLU A 19 -3.70 -34.43 -12.26
C GLU A 19 -3.18 -33.46 -11.19
N GLN A 20 -2.37 -33.96 -10.23
CA GLN A 20 -1.73 -33.10 -9.23
C GLN A 20 -0.81 -32.07 -9.89
N ILE A 21 0.02 -32.48 -10.86
CA ILE A 21 0.88 -31.57 -11.63
C ILE A 21 0.05 -30.51 -12.34
N ARG A 22 -1.06 -30.91 -12.98
CA ARG A 22 -1.96 -29.97 -13.66
C ARG A 22 -2.51 -28.92 -12.70
N THR A 23 -2.97 -29.34 -11.53
CA THR A 23 -3.53 -28.43 -10.52
C THR A 23 -2.46 -27.47 -9.99
N LEU A 24 -1.24 -27.95 -9.73
CA LEU A 24 -0.13 -27.10 -9.32
C LEU A 24 0.23 -26.08 -10.40
N ARG A 25 0.27 -26.49 -11.66
CA ARG A 25 0.57 -25.62 -12.81
C ARG A 25 -0.48 -24.53 -13.01
N ILE A 26 -1.76 -24.87 -12.88
CA ILE A 26 -2.87 -23.90 -12.92
C ILE A 26 -2.68 -22.83 -11.83
N ARG A 27 -2.40 -23.26 -10.58
CA ARG A 27 -2.17 -22.33 -9.46
C ARG A 27 -0.97 -21.42 -9.65
N LEU A 28 0.09 -21.94 -10.27
CA LEU A 28 1.31 -21.21 -10.59
C LEU A 28 1.20 -20.36 -11.88
N GLY A 29 0.04 -20.39 -12.56
CA GLY A 29 -0.21 -19.63 -13.79
C GLY A 29 0.52 -20.16 -15.02
N HIS A 30 0.94 -21.42 -15.04
CA HIS A 30 1.65 -21.98 -16.19
C HIS A 30 0.68 -22.20 -17.36
N LEU A 31 1.07 -21.73 -18.56
CA LEU A 31 0.28 -21.90 -19.79
C LEU A 31 0.31 -23.33 -20.34
N ASN A 32 1.47 -23.99 -20.26
CA ASN A 32 1.62 -25.37 -20.72
C ASN A 32 1.44 -26.36 -19.56
N LEU A 33 0.21 -26.83 -19.40
CA LEU A 33 -0.14 -27.79 -18.35
C LEU A 33 0.46 -29.19 -18.55
N GLN A 34 0.85 -29.55 -19.78
CA GLN A 34 1.34 -30.87 -20.16
C GLN A 34 2.86 -30.91 -20.42
N ALA A 35 3.57 -29.80 -20.20
CA ALA A 35 5.02 -29.72 -20.35
C ALA A 35 5.71 -30.87 -19.60
N GLU A 36 6.71 -31.52 -20.21
CA GLU A 36 7.52 -32.55 -19.55
C GLU A 36 6.76 -33.81 -19.06
N LEU A 37 5.46 -33.95 -19.39
CA LEU A 37 4.64 -35.13 -19.06
C LEU A 37 4.57 -36.17 -20.20
N GLN A 38 4.96 -35.77 -21.41
CA GLN A 38 5.03 -36.63 -22.60
C GLN A 38 6.25 -37.56 -22.49
N ILE A 39 6.03 -38.85 -22.20
CA ILE A 39 7.08 -39.87 -22.14
C ILE A 39 6.73 -41.02 -23.08
N PRO A 40 7.62 -41.40 -24.01
CA PRO A 40 7.42 -42.54 -24.89
C PRO A 40 7.16 -43.84 -24.11
N ASN A 41 6.26 -44.69 -24.65
CA ASN A 41 5.61 -45.85 -24.03
C ASN A 41 6.49 -47.01 -23.49
N LYS A 42 7.80 -46.84 -23.22
CA LYS A 42 8.68 -48.00 -22.96
C LYS A 42 9.32 -48.10 -21.57
N ALA A 43 9.16 -47.14 -20.66
CA ALA A 43 9.68 -47.32 -19.28
C ALA A 43 8.84 -46.60 -18.20
N LEU A 44 7.99 -47.35 -17.51
CA LEU A 44 7.11 -46.88 -16.42
C LEU A 44 7.89 -46.30 -15.21
N VAL A 45 9.03 -46.91 -14.85
CA VAL A 45 9.84 -46.49 -13.69
C VAL A 45 10.50 -45.11 -13.90
N PRO A 46 11.20 -44.85 -15.03
CA PRO A 46 11.67 -43.51 -15.37
C PRO A 46 10.55 -42.46 -15.44
N LYS A 47 9.37 -42.84 -15.97
CA LYS A 47 8.18 -41.98 -16.00
C LYS A 47 7.75 -41.58 -14.59
N HIS A 48 7.66 -42.54 -13.68
CA HIS A 48 7.29 -42.27 -12.28
C HIS A 48 8.31 -41.36 -11.57
N LYS A 49 9.62 -41.64 -11.71
CA LYS A 49 10.68 -40.81 -11.13
C LYS A 49 10.66 -39.36 -11.66
N ARG A 50 10.39 -39.19 -12.96
CA ARG A 50 10.27 -37.86 -13.56
C ARG A 50 9.06 -37.09 -13.02
N ILE A 51 7.90 -37.74 -12.94
CA ILE A 51 6.68 -37.16 -12.36
C ILE A 51 6.91 -36.71 -10.92
N GLN A 52 7.52 -37.55 -10.08
CA GLN A 52 7.88 -37.18 -8.70
C GLN A 52 8.80 -35.95 -8.64
N THR A 53 9.79 -35.87 -9.52
CA THR A 53 10.68 -34.71 -9.62
C THR A 53 9.92 -33.44 -9.98
N ILE A 54 9.00 -33.51 -10.96
CA ILE A 54 8.17 -32.37 -11.36
C ILE A 54 7.28 -31.92 -10.19
N ILE A 55 6.64 -32.84 -9.48
CA ILE A 55 5.80 -32.52 -8.32
C ILE A 55 6.61 -31.84 -7.23
N HIS A 56 7.79 -32.37 -6.92
CA HIS A 56 8.68 -31.78 -5.92
C HIS A 56 9.04 -30.33 -6.29
N ASN A 57 9.48 -30.10 -7.53
CA ASN A 57 9.85 -28.77 -8.01
C ASN A 57 8.68 -27.77 -8.01
N LEU A 58 7.50 -28.20 -8.47
CA LEU A 58 6.29 -27.37 -8.47
C LEU A 58 5.81 -27.07 -7.05
N SER A 59 5.93 -28.03 -6.13
CA SER A 59 5.56 -27.85 -4.73
C SER A 59 6.49 -26.87 -4.03
N GLN A 60 7.80 -26.95 -4.29
CA GLN A 60 8.76 -25.98 -3.79
C GLN A 60 8.47 -24.58 -4.34
N THR A 61 8.28 -24.46 -5.65
CA THR A 61 7.92 -23.18 -6.29
C THR A 61 6.65 -22.57 -5.70
N LYS A 62 5.62 -23.41 -5.45
CA LYS A 62 4.38 -23.00 -4.81
C LYS A 62 4.62 -22.47 -3.39
N PHE A 63 5.46 -23.16 -2.61
CA PHE A 63 5.79 -22.74 -1.25
C PHE A 63 6.50 -21.38 -1.25
N ASP A 64 7.53 -21.23 -2.09
CA ASP A 64 8.30 -19.99 -2.19
C ASP A 64 7.42 -18.81 -2.62
N ARG A 65 6.58 -19.00 -3.64
CA ARG A 65 5.65 -17.96 -4.10
C ARG A 65 4.57 -17.62 -3.08
N LYS A 66 4.11 -18.59 -2.29
CA LYS A 66 3.16 -18.34 -1.20
C LYS A 66 3.77 -17.38 -0.18
N ILE A 67 5.02 -17.61 0.23
CA ILE A 67 5.75 -16.71 1.13
C ILE A 67 5.89 -15.32 0.49
N GLN A 68 6.26 -15.25 -0.78
CA GLN A 68 6.40 -13.97 -1.49
C GLN A 68 5.08 -13.19 -1.50
N VAL A 69 3.96 -13.84 -1.84
CA VAL A 69 2.63 -13.20 -1.84
C VAL A 69 2.23 -12.74 -0.43
N GLU A 70 2.41 -13.57 0.60
CA GLU A 70 2.11 -13.20 1.99
C GLU A 70 2.91 -11.97 2.43
N ASN A 71 4.21 -11.92 2.10
CA ASN A 71 5.06 -10.77 2.41
C ASN A 71 4.62 -9.50 1.66
N LEU A 72 4.22 -9.62 0.39
CA LEU A 72 3.72 -8.50 -0.41
C LEU A 72 2.39 -7.96 0.12
N LEU A 73 1.46 -8.84 0.48
CA LEU A 73 0.18 -8.45 1.08
C LEU A 73 0.39 -7.74 2.41
N LYS A 74 1.25 -8.29 3.29
CA LYS A 74 1.61 -7.63 4.55
C LYS A 74 2.26 -6.27 4.34
N ARG A 75 3.14 -6.14 3.33
CA ARG A 75 3.75 -4.87 2.96
C ARG A 75 2.70 -3.85 2.49
N LEU A 76 1.71 -4.27 1.72
CA LEU A 76 0.60 -3.41 1.30
C LEU A 76 -0.26 -2.97 2.49
N GLU A 77 -0.58 -3.90 3.40
CA GLU A 77 -1.33 -3.61 4.64
C GLU A 77 -0.63 -2.58 5.52
N ASN A 78 0.71 -2.56 5.57
CA ASN A 78 1.47 -1.57 6.33
C ASN A 78 1.23 -0.12 5.86
N PHE A 79 0.72 0.09 4.64
CA PHE A 79 0.33 1.42 4.17
C PHE A 79 -1.07 1.85 4.61
N SER A 80 -1.90 0.93 5.14
CA SER A 80 -3.28 1.20 5.56
C SER A 80 -3.43 2.37 6.54
N PRO A 81 -2.57 2.54 7.57
CA PRO A 81 -2.66 3.68 8.48
C PRO A 81 -2.55 5.05 7.81
N ILE A 82 -1.91 5.13 6.63
CA ILE A 82 -1.69 6.38 5.88
C ILE A 82 -2.69 6.51 4.73
N LEU A 83 -2.82 5.46 3.91
CA LEU A 83 -3.61 5.49 2.67
C LEU A 83 -5.09 5.10 2.89
N GLY A 84 -5.38 4.39 3.97
CA GLY A 84 -6.71 3.87 4.32
C GLY A 84 -6.93 2.43 3.85
N GLN A 85 -7.70 1.67 4.64
CA GLN A 85 -7.98 0.24 4.38
C GLN A 85 -8.60 0.00 3.00
N GLN A 86 -9.58 0.81 2.60
CA GLN A 86 -10.26 0.66 1.31
C GLN A 86 -9.30 0.85 0.14
N PHE A 87 -8.39 1.83 0.23
CA PHE A 87 -7.39 2.09 -0.80
C PHE A 87 -6.50 0.87 -1.04
N ILE A 88 -6.06 0.21 0.05
CA ILE A 88 -5.25 -1.00 -0.03
C ILE A 88 -6.05 -2.17 -0.59
N GLN A 89 -7.31 -2.33 -0.17
CA GLN A 89 -8.18 -3.38 -0.67
C GLN A 89 -8.43 -3.25 -2.18
N ASP A 90 -8.63 -2.03 -2.68
CA ASP A 90 -8.81 -1.76 -4.11
C ASP A 90 -7.55 -2.10 -4.91
N ALA A 91 -6.36 -1.78 -4.37
CA ALA A 91 -5.09 -2.13 -4.99
C ALA A 91 -4.87 -3.66 -5.10
N ILE A 92 -5.17 -4.40 -4.03
CA ILE A 92 -5.09 -5.87 -4.02
C ILE A 92 -6.11 -6.47 -4.99
N THR A 93 -7.33 -5.94 -5.00
CA THR A 93 -8.41 -6.40 -5.88
C THR A 93 -8.04 -6.20 -7.35
N LYS A 94 -7.48 -5.03 -7.70
CA LYS A 94 -6.98 -4.72 -9.05
C LYS A 94 -5.87 -5.70 -9.48
N SER A 95 -4.99 -6.08 -8.56
CA SER A 95 -3.91 -7.04 -8.83
C SER A 95 -4.43 -8.43 -9.19
N ASN A 96 -5.56 -8.83 -8.62
CA ASN A 96 -6.19 -10.13 -8.85
C ASN A 96 -7.00 -10.22 -10.15
N GLN A 97 -7.24 -9.12 -10.87
CA GLN A 97 -8.07 -9.10 -12.08
C GLN A 97 -7.36 -9.69 -13.32
N SER A 98 -6.03 -9.81 -13.30
CA SER A 98 -5.24 -10.14 -14.49
C SER A 98 -5.35 -11.60 -14.96
N LEU A 99 -5.71 -12.56 -14.08
CA LEU A 99 -5.83 -13.98 -14.46
C LEU A 99 -6.97 -14.69 -13.68
N ARG A 100 -8.16 -14.78 -14.31
CA ARG A 100 -9.31 -15.54 -13.77
C ARG A 100 -9.06 -17.05 -13.62
N ILE A 101 -7.99 -17.58 -14.22
CA ILE A 101 -7.68 -19.02 -14.21
C ILE A 101 -7.22 -19.49 -12.81
N GLY A 102 -6.49 -18.65 -12.06
CA GLY A 102 -5.98 -19.01 -10.73
C GLY A 102 -7.06 -18.97 -9.63
N GLN A 103 -8.02 -18.05 -9.73
CA GLN A 103 -9.09 -17.86 -8.72
C GLN A 103 -10.02 -19.07 -8.61
N MET A 104 -10.19 -19.87 -9.66
CA MET A 104 -11.06 -21.05 -9.62
C MET A 104 -10.47 -22.22 -8.82
N PHE A 105 -9.17 -22.19 -8.46
CA PHE A 105 -8.47 -23.32 -7.84
C PHE A 105 -7.69 -22.98 -6.55
N GLY A 106 -7.93 -21.81 -5.94
CA GLY A 106 -7.32 -21.37 -4.67
C GLY A 106 -6.61 -20.02 -4.78
N ALA A 107 -5.60 -19.77 -3.92
CA ALA A 107 -4.79 -18.56 -3.96
C ALA A 107 -4.00 -18.48 -5.28
N ASN A 108 -4.09 -17.33 -5.96
CA ASN A 108 -3.34 -17.06 -7.19
C ASN A 108 -1.84 -16.91 -6.86
N LEU A 109 -0.99 -17.72 -7.50
CA LEU A 109 0.47 -17.70 -7.33
C LEU A 109 1.19 -17.52 -8.68
N SER A 110 0.52 -16.93 -9.65
CA SER A 110 1.13 -16.62 -10.94
C SER A 110 2.18 -15.51 -10.81
N LEU A 111 3.15 -15.50 -11.72
CA LEU A 111 4.17 -14.45 -11.75
C LEU A 111 3.56 -13.09 -12.09
N GLU A 112 2.51 -13.07 -12.92
CA GLU A 112 1.78 -11.86 -13.28
C GLU A 112 1.08 -11.25 -12.07
N TYR A 113 0.46 -12.08 -11.22
CA TYR A 113 -0.16 -11.61 -9.98
C TYR A 113 0.87 -11.02 -9.01
N ILE A 114 2.00 -11.72 -8.83
CA ILE A 114 3.10 -11.25 -8.00
C ILE A 114 3.65 -9.92 -8.53
N ALA A 115 3.89 -9.81 -9.84
CA ALA A 115 4.35 -8.57 -10.47
C ALA A 115 3.35 -7.42 -10.30
N CYS A 116 2.04 -7.68 -10.40
CA CYS A 116 1.01 -6.70 -10.10
C CYS A 116 1.07 -6.23 -8.64
N LEU A 117 1.20 -7.15 -7.67
CA LEU A 117 1.33 -6.79 -6.25
C LEU A 117 2.59 -5.97 -5.98
N GLU A 118 3.72 -6.34 -6.57
CA GLU A 118 4.98 -5.58 -6.50
C GLU A 118 4.80 -4.16 -7.04
N GLN A 119 4.15 -4.03 -8.20
CA GLN A 119 3.83 -2.72 -8.78
C GLN A 119 2.91 -1.91 -7.85
N GLN A 120 1.87 -2.50 -7.28
CA GLN A 120 1.00 -1.81 -6.32
C GLN A 120 1.76 -1.34 -5.08
N ALA A 121 2.70 -2.14 -4.57
CA ALA A 121 3.52 -1.74 -3.42
C ALA A 121 4.40 -0.52 -3.75
N VAL A 122 4.95 -0.46 -4.97
CA VAL A 122 5.67 0.73 -5.47
C VAL A 122 4.73 1.94 -5.58
N GLN A 123 3.53 1.77 -6.15
CA GLN A 123 2.56 2.85 -6.28
C GLN A 123 2.10 3.39 -4.92
N CYS A 124 1.87 2.52 -3.94
CA CYS A 124 1.53 2.95 -2.57
C CYS A 124 2.67 3.76 -1.94
N GLN A 125 3.93 3.33 -2.11
CA GLN A 125 5.09 4.08 -1.61
C GLN A 125 5.20 5.47 -2.25
N LEU A 126 4.99 5.56 -3.57
CA LEU A 126 4.98 6.84 -4.28
C LEU A 126 3.85 7.75 -3.77
N GLU A 127 2.65 7.21 -3.57
CA GLU A 127 1.52 7.98 -3.06
C GLU A 127 1.76 8.45 -1.62
N VAL A 128 2.33 7.64 -0.73
CA VAL A 128 2.73 8.07 0.62
C VAL A 128 3.73 9.22 0.55
N SER A 129 4.72 9.11 -0.34
CA SER A 129 5.76 10.15 -0.50
C SER A 129 5.14 11.46 -1.03
N ARG A 130 4.28 11.36 -2.05
CA ARG A 130 3.54 12.50 -2.62
C ARG A 130 2.67 13.18 -1.56
N ARG A 131 1.89 12.41 -0.79
CA ARG A 131 1.07 12.95 0.30
C ARG A 131 1.92 13.58 1.40
N GLY A 132 3.08 12.99 1.71
CA GLY A 132 4.06 13.56 2.64
C GLY A 132 4.55 14.93 2.20
N GLN A 133 4.90 15.08 0.92
CA GLN A 133 5.30 16.37 0.35
C GLN A 133 4.18 17.41 0.40
N VAL A 134 2.96 17.04 -0.04
CA VAL A 134 1.81 17.95 0.00
C VAL A 134 1.49 18.39 1.43
N LEU A 135 1.56 17.48 2.41
CA LEU A 135 1.36 17.83 3.81
C LEU A 135 2.43 18.82 4.30
N HIS A 136 3.69 18.58 3.95
CA HIS A 136 4.79 19.46 4.29
C HIS A 136 4.57 20.87 3.73
N GLU A 137 4.21 20.99 2.45
CA GLU A 137 3.88 22.27 1.81
C GLU A 137 2.74 23.01 2.54
N HIS A 138 1.64 22.32 2.86
CA HIS A 138 0.53 22.90 3.61
C HIS A 138 0.95 23.38 5.02
N ILE A 139 1.74 22.58 5.74
CA ILE A 139 2.22 22.91 7.09
C ILE A 139 3.11 24.16 7.07
N HIS A 140 4.04 24.24 6.12
CA HIS A 140 4.92 25.39 6.01
C HIS A 140 4.17 26.65 5.60
N GLU A 141 3.16 26.54 4.73
CA GLU A 141 2.34 27.69 4.35
C GLU A 141 1.46 28.18 5.51
N ILE A 142 0.86 27.27 6.29
CA ILE A 142 0.15 27.63 7.54
C ILE A 142 1.07 28.41 8.47
N PHE A 143 2.29 27.92 8.69
CA PHE A 143 3.26 28.58 9.56
C PHE A 143 3.61 29.98 9.05
N ASN A 144 3.87 30.15 7.75
CA ASN A 144 4.15 31.46 7.15
C ASN A 144 2.96 32.42 7.29
N LEU A 145 1.74 31.93 7.05
CA LEU A 145 0.52 32.75 7.14
C LEU A 145 0.24 33.23 8.56
N TRP A 146 0.53 32.42 9.59
CA TRP A 146 0.44 32.88 10.99
C TRP A 146 1.32 34.10 11.26
N GLY A 147 2.56 34.09 10.74
CA GLY A 147 3.50 35.20 10.89
C GLY A 147 3.00 36.46 10.20
N HIS A 148 2.62 36.34 8.93
CA HIS A 148 2.07 37.47 8.17
C HIS A 148 0.82 38.08 8.81
N LEU A 149 -0.04 37.26 9.41
CA LEU A 149 -1.29 37.74 10.01
C LEU A 149 -1.16 38.18 11.47
N GLY A 150 0.00 37.99 12.10
CA GLY A 150 0.13 38.25 13.53
C GLY A 150 -0.74 37.32 14.39
N ILE A 151 -1.18 36.17 13.86
CA ILE A 151 -2.08 35.25 14.58
C ILE A 151 -1.22 34.24 15.32
N SER A 152 -1.33 34.23 16.65
CA SER A 152 -0.72 33.14 17.42
C SER A 152 -1.59 31.88 17.35
N PRO A 153 -1.03 30.72 16.97
CA PRO A 153 -1.72 29.44 17.01
C PRO A 153 -2.02 28.95 18.44
N ALA A 154 -1.42 29.57 19.46
CA ALA A 154 -1.65 29.28 20.88
C ALA A 154 -2.96 29.87 21.42
N THR A 155 -3.38 30.99 20.83
CA THR A 155 -4.51 31.79 21.29
C THR A 155 -5.57 31.82 20.19
N PRO A 156 -6.71 31.13 20.38
CA PRO A 156 -7.83 31.20 19.45
C PRO A 156 -8.21 32.66 19.17
N SER A 157 -8.51 32.98 17.92
CA SER A 157 -9.23 34.20 17.57
C SER A 157 -10.50 34.32 18.43
N ALA A 158 -10.86 35.53 18.83
CA ALA A 158 -12.04 35.81 19.65
C ALA A 158 -13.39 35.42 19.00
N ASN A 159 -13.36 34.88 17.77
CA ASN A 159 -14.53 34.47 17.00
C ASN A 159 -14.57 32.93 16.82
N PRO A 160 -15.23 32.18 17.72
CA PRO A 160 -15.24 30.71 17.76
C PRO A 160 -16.07 30.02 16.67
N ALA A 161 -16.70 30.77 15.74
CA ALA A 161 -17.59 30.18 14.73
C ALA A 161 -16.85 29.44 13.59
N ALA A 162 -15.52 29.52 13.53
CA ALA A 162 -14.69 28.85 12.52
C ALA A 162 -13.64 27.97 13.22
N ASP A 163 -14.11 26.93 13.93
CA ASP A 163 -13.26 25.96 14.64
C ASP A 163 -12.35 25.21 13.67
N HIS A 164 -11.16 25.78 13.44
CA HIS A 164 -9.98 25.06 12.97
C HIS A 164 -8.97 24.86 14.12
N LEU A 165 -9.42 24.97 15.37
CA LEU A 165 -8.59 24.95 16.57
C LEU A 165 -7.89 23.60 16.81
N ASP A 166 -8.43 22.52 16.25
CA ASP A 166 -7.90 21.18 16.50
C ASP A 166 -6.59 20.87 15.77
N ILE A 167 -6.30 21.55 14.64
CA ILE A 167 -5.11 21.23 13.84
C ILE A 167 -3.87 22.06 14.22
N ASP A 168 -4.04 23.26 14.76
CA ASP A 168 -2.93 24.16 15.07
C ASP A 168 -1.91 23.55 16.07
N PRO A 169 -2.34 22.92 17.19
CA PRO A 169 -1.42 22.21 18.08
C PRO A 169 -0.70 21.04 17.41
N VAL A 170 -1.36 20.34 16.48
CA VAL A 170 -0.78 19.21 15.75
C VAL A 170 0.28 19.68 14.77
N VAL A 171 0.06 20.82 14.10
CA VAL A 171 1.03 21.47 13.21
C VAL A 171 2.27 21.90 13.99
N LEU A 172 2.09 22.50 15.17
CA LEU A 172 3.20 22.87 16.05
C LEU A 172 4.03 21.67 16.50
N ALA A 173 3.36 20.60 16.95
CA ALA A 173 4.04 19.35 17.33
C ALA A 173 4.79 18.71 16.14
N HIS A 174 4.23 18.77 14.93
CA HIS A 174 4.91 18.30 13.72
C HIS A 174 6.20 19.09 13.43
N LEU A 175 6.17 20.40 13.67
CA LEU A 175 7.33 21.30 13.52
C LEU A 175 8.33 21.20 14.69
N GLY A 176 7.97 20.54 15.79
CA GLY A 176 8.81 20.36 16.98
C GLY A 176 8.72 21.51 17.98
N PHE A 177 7.64 22.29 17.93
CA PHE A 177 7.41 23.39 18.86
C PHE A 177 6.29 23.04 19.83
N LYS A 178 6.47 23.42 21.10
CA LYS A 178 5.39 23.33 22.09
C LYS A 178 4.38 24.45 21.86
N ASP A 179 4.89 25.64 21.58
CA ASP A 179 4.11 26.83 21.33
C ASP A 179 4.92 27.85 20.51
N VAL A 180 4.31 28.94 20.03
CA VAL A 180 5.00 30.04 19.34
C VAL A 180 4.42 31.41 19.75
N ALA A 181 5.29 32.41 19.86
CA ALA A 181 4.91 33.82 19.99
C ALA A 181 5.07 34.53 18.65
N VAL A 182 4.12 35.39 18.32
CA VAL A 182 4.29 36.36 17.22
C VAL A 182 4.81 37.66 17.81
N THR A 183 5.93 38.15 17.28
CA THR A 183 6.53 39.41 17.74
C THR A 183 5.77 40.63 17.18
N VAL A 184 6.05 41.81 17.74
CA VAL A 184 5.51 43.09 17.24
C VAL A 184 5.86 43.38 15.77
N ASN A 185 6.87 42.71 15.22
CA ASN A 185 7.28 42.83 13.82
C ASN A 185 6.63 41.76 12.91
N GLY A 186 5.81 40.86 13.46
CA GLY A 186 5.20 39.74 12.73
C GLY A 186 6.04 38.45 12.69
N ASP A 187 7.29 38.48 13.18
CA ASP A 187 8.12 37.27 13.21
C ASP A 187 7.59 36.23 14.20
N ILE A 188 7.64 34.95 13.84
CA ILE A 188 7.32 33.84 14.74
C ILE A 188 8.56 33.42 15.52
N LYS A 189 8.46 33.36 16.84
CA LYS A 189 9.47 32.81 17.75
C LYS A 189 8.94 31.55 18.44
N PRO A 190 9.66 30.42 18.37
CA PRO A 190 9.25 29.21 19.07
C PRO A 190 9.36 29.38 20.59
N ILE A 191 8.36 28.88 21.30
CA ILE A 191 8.27 28.83 22.75
C ILE A 191 8.36 27.36 23.17
N GLY A 192 9.54 26.98 23.63
CA GLY A 192 9.81 25.62 24.09
C GLY A 192 9.88 24.60 22.95
N HIS A 193 10.48 23.46 23.28
CA HIS A 193 10.62 22.32 22.38
C HIS A 193 9.77 21.16 22.91
N CYS A 194 9.24 20.35 22.00
CA CYS A 194 8.56 19.10 22.35
C CYS A 194 9.10 17.97 21.47
N ASP A 195 8.89 16.73 21.90
CA ASP A 195 9.20 15.58 21.06
C ASP A 195 8.36 15.69 19.77
N SER A 196 9.04 15.74 18.61
CA SER A 196 8.37 15.96 17.33
C SER A 196 7.46 14.79 16.99
N ALA A 197 6.17 14.95 17.27
CA ALA A 197 5.13 14.02 16.83
C ALA A 197 4.82 14.32 15.37
N LYS A 198 5.41 13.56 14.45
CA LYS A 198 5.19 13.76 13.01
C LYS A 198 3.75 13.42 12.63
N MET A 199 3.00 14.46 12.26
CA MET A 199 1.71 14.32 11.60
C MET A 199 1.83 13.41 10.37
N LEU A 200 1.06 12.33 10.35
CA LEU A 200 1.02 11.39 9.22
C LEU A 200 0.26 11.99 8.04
N PRO A 201 0.63 11.70 6.79
CA PRO A 201 -0.01 12.26 5.60
C PRO A 201 -1.28 11.48 5.20
N THR A 202 -2.20 11.35 6.16
CA THR A 202 -3.50 10.72 5.94
C THR A 202 -4.42 11.64 5.12
N THR A 203 -5.45 11.07 4.50
CA THR A 203 -6.47 11.86 3.78
C THR A 203 -7.14 12.89 4.70
N SER A 204 -7.37 12.55 5.97
CA SER A 204 -7.98 13.46 6.94
C SER A 204 -7.05 14.62 7.27
N ASN A 205 -5.78 14.32 7.59
CA ASN A 205 -4.78 15.32 7.94
C ASN A 205 -4.51 16.28 6.78
N LEU A 206 -4.42 15.77 5.55
CA LEU A 206 -4.29 16.60 4.35
C LEU A 206 -5.49 17.55 4.16
N LYS A 207 -6.72 17.04 4.34
CA LYS A 207 -7.94 17.86 4.21
C LYS A 207 -7.97 18.96 5.26
N GLN A 208 -7.67 18.63 6.52
CA GLN A 208 -7.65 19.60 7.61
C GLN A 208 -6.55 20.66 7.39
N ALA A 209 -5.33 20.24 7.03
CA ALA A 209 -4.23 21.18 6.78
C ALA A 209 -4.56 22.13 5.63
N LYS A 210 -5.08 21.60 4.51
CA LYS A 210 -5.53 22.42 3.39
C LYS A 210 -6.65 23.39 3.79
N ALA A 211 -7.66 22.92 4.54
CA ALA A 211 -8.75 23.78 5.00
C ALA A 211 -8.25 24.93 5.88
N ARG A 212 -7.31 24.64 6.79
CA ARG A 212 -6.68 25.65 7.65
C ARG A 212 -5.89 26.66 6.84
N GLN A 213 -5.07 26.20 5.89
CA GLN A 213 -4.32 27.07 4.98
C GLN A 213 -5.25 28.00 4.21
N LEU A 214 -6.33 27.48 3.61
CA LEU A 214 -7.30 28.28 2.85
C LEU A 214 -7.99 29.33 3.71
N TRP A 215 -8.32 28.99 4.96
CA TRP A 215 -8.89 29.95 5.90
C TRP A 215 -7.92 31.10 6.19
N LEU A 216 -6.66 30.77 6.49
CA LEU A 216 -5.62 31.78 6.76
C LEU A 216 -5.36 32.65 5.54
N ASP A 217 -5.32 32.06 4.35
CA ASP A 217 -5.16 32.81 3.10
C ASP A 217 -6.34 33.76 2.85
N SER A 218 -7.57 33.30 3.11
CA SER A 218 -8.78 34.13 3.01
C SER A 218 -8.75 35.30 4.02
N GLU A 219 -8.25 35.06 5.23
CA GLU A 219 -8.10 36.09 6.25
C GLU A 219 -7.04 37.13 5.85
N ARG A 220 -5.94 36.69 5.22
CA ARG A 220 -4.93 37.59 4.65
C ARG A 220 -5.53 38.49 3.57
N GLN A 221 -6.25 37.90 2.61
CA GLN A 221 -6.89 38.65 1.52
C GLN A 221 -7.88 39.69 2.06
N LYS A 222 -8.74 39.32 3.01
CA LYS A 222 -9.69 40.26 3.64
C LYS A 222 -8.99 41.46 4.29
N ARG A 223 -7.89 41.24 5.01
CA ARG A 223 -7.15 42.32 5.66
C ARG A 223 -6.45 43.22 4.65
N GLU A 224 -5.91 42.65 3.59
CA GLU A 224 -5.27 43.39 2.51
C GLU A 224 -6.25 44.28 1.74
N GLU A 225 -7.45 43.75 1.43
CA GLU A 225 -8.55 44.52 0.84
C GLU A 225 -8.99 45.69 1.71
N LEU A 226 -9.11 45.48 3.03
CA LEU A 226 -9.47 46.55 3.98
C LEU A 226 -8.41 47.66 4.02
N ILE A 227 -7.12 47.31 3.94
CA ILE A 227 -6.03 48.29 3.88
C ILE A 227 -6.08 49.09 2.58
N GLN A 228 -6.37 48.45 1.45
CA GLN A 228 -6.44 49.11 0.14
C GLN A 228 -7.68 50.00 -0.05
N THR A 229 -8.73 49.77 0.73
CA THR A 229 -10.00 50.51 0.66
C THR A 229 -10.11 51.63 1.70
N CYS A 230 -9.12 51.76 2.60
CA CYS A 230 -8.97 52.88 3.54
C CYS A 230 -8.05 53.96 2.97
#